data_AF-W0P7V2-F1
#
_entry.id   AF-W0P7V2-F1
#
_cell.length_a   1.000
_cell.length_b   1.000
_cell.length_c   1.000
_cell.angle_alpha   90.00
_cell.angle_beta   90.00
_cell.angle_gamma   90.00
#
_symmetry.space_group_name_H-M   'P 1'
#
loop_
_entity.id
_entity.type
_entity.pdbx_description
1 polymer ?
#
loop_
_entity_poly.entity_id
_entity_poly.type
_entity_poly.pdbx_seq_one_letter_code
_entity_poly.pdbx_strand_id
1 'polypeptide(L)'
;MTDQFYAQFEASFRGTREQIKNRLRVYLPFVLPLRDIHEPCSALDLGCGRGEWLELLSEFQIDAQGVDLDAGMLDYCRARHLSVVQEDLIGYLKRQPDQHFSVITAFHVVEHIHFDDLRTLVAEALRALKPGGLLVMETPNPENVYVGTTTFYMDPTHRTPIPPDLLAFTAKYEGFSRVKLLRLQEDPAMVAKEELVLLDVFKGVSPDYSIVAQKSASESEMQQTANAFSAEYGIGLDEIINRHDAQHALRQSQVDQRFASMQQDISSSTAAVDEISESLPEQLDALQRQLNALKAQMDSSMTQLQQSIQDIHSSTSWRITKPLRWAGHQGLLLRERGIKRRLIDFCKKVGKPTAGAAMVWFARHPVMKQRLIDLLKAIGLYATLKSLAFRLMAADGRQTTHSMTVPENIYNASTYLTPRGREIYRLLDEKITTRSDDEKVK
;
A
#
# COMPACT_ATOMS: atom_id res chain seq x y z
N MET A 1 14.00 49.15 -19.44
CA MET A 1 14.09 47.86 -20.15
C MET A 1 14.26 48.20 -21.63
N THR A 2 15.12 47.52 -22.39
CA THR A 2 15.23 47.80 -23.84
C THR A 2 14.00 47.24 -24.55
N ASP A 3 13.38 48.01 -25.45
CA ASP A 3 12.17 47.61 -26.21
C ASP A 3 12.33 46.22 -26.88
N GLN A 4 13.54 45.90 -27.34
CA GLN A 4 13.86 44.61 -27.96
C GLN A 4 13.80 43.41 -26.99
N PHE A 5 14.10 43.60 -25.70
CA PHE A 5 14.02 42.54 -24.69
C PHE A 5 12.55 42.21 -24.38
N TYR A 6 11.72 43.25 -24.22
CA TYR A 6 10.29 43.08 -23.92
C TYR A 6 9.57 42.39 -25.08
N ALA A 7 9.84 42.79 -26.33
CA ALA A 7 9.28 42.13 -27.51
C ALA A 7 9.67 40.64 -27.60
N GLN A 8 10.92 40.27 -27.27
CA GLN A 8 11.35 38.87 -27.26
C GLN A 8 10.76 38.07 -26.09
N PHE A 9 10.66 38.70 -24.92
CA PHE A 9 10.00 38.12 -23.75
C PHE A 9 8.54 37.79 -24.06
N GLU A 10 7.78 38.76 -24.56
CA GLU A 10 6.38 38.56 -24.91
C GLU A 10 6.19 37.51 -26.01
N ALA A 11 7.05 37.50 -27.03
CA ALA A 11 7.03 36.48 -28.07
C ALA A 11 7.30 35.06 -27.54
N SER A 12 8.10 34.94 -26.48
CA SER A 12 8.48 33.65 -25.90
C SER A 12 7.44 33.13 -24.90
N PHE A 13 6.76 34.01 -24.17
CA PHE A 13 5.88 33.62 -23.05
C PHE A 13 4.39 33.79 -23.31
N ARG A 14 3.96 34.71 -24.19
CA ARG A 14 2.52 34.98 -24.42
C ARG A 14 1.88 33.87 -25.27
N GLY A 15 2.59 33.39 -26.27
CA GLY A 15 2.17 32.33 -27.19
C GLY A 15 2.01 32.81 -28.63
N THR A 16 1.62 31.89 -29.51
CA THR A 16 1.43 32.21 -30.93
C THR A 16 0.16 33.02 -31.18
N ARG A 17 0.15 33.80 -32.26
CA ARG A 17 -1.00 34.59 -32.73
C ARG A 17 -2.32 33.79 -32.71
N GLU A 18 -2.33 32.59 -33.29
CA GLU A 18 -3.54 31.76 -33.36
C GLU A 18 -4.02 31.30 -31.98
N GLN A 19 -3.09 30.99 -31.07
CA GLN A 19 -3.45 30.66 -29.69
C GLN A 19 -4.07 31.87 -28.99
N ILE A 20 -3.52 33.08 -29.15
CA ILE A 20 -4.07 34.31 -28.56
C ILE A 20 -5.45 34.61 -29.13
N LYS A 21 -5.61 34.58 -30.45
CA LYS A 21 -6.93 34.76 -31.09
C LYS A 21 -7.94 33.75 -30.56
N ASN A 22 -7.54 32.49 -30.39
CA ASN A 22 -8.44 31.47 -29.86
C ASN A 22 -8.87 31.74 -28.41
N ARG A 23 -7.96 32.23 -27.55
CA ARG A 23 -8.29 32.63 -26.17
C ARG A 23 -9.30 33.78 -26.16
N LEU A 24 -9.11 34.78 -27.01
CA LEU A 24 -9.97 35.96 -27.11
C LEU A 24 -11.38 35.66 -27.64
N ARG A 25 -11.62 34.49 -28.26
CA ARG A 25 -12.96 34.11 -28.75
C ARG A 25 -14.01 34.01 -27.65
N VAL A 26 -13.60 33.84 -26.38
CA VAL A 26 -14.50 33.81 -25.22
C VAL A 26 -15.34 35.09 -25.09
N TYR A 27 -14.87 36.22 -25.64
CA TYR A 27 -15.57 37.51 -25.57
C TYR A 27 -16.58 37.72 -26.70
N LEU A 28 -16.54 36.93 -27.78
CA LEU A 28 -17.45 37.09 -28.92
C LEU A 28 -18.94 36.98 -28.54
N PRO A 29 -19.38 36.07 -27.64
CA PRO A 29 -20.77 36.03 -27.19
C PRO A 29 -21.25 37.32 -26.52
N PHE A 30 -20.35 38.13 -25.96
CA PHE A 30 -20.69 39.44 -25.39
C PHE A 30 -20.69 40.54 -26.46
N VAL A 31 -19.73 40.51 -27.38
CA VAL A 31 -19.47 41.59 -28.34
C VAL A 31 -20.39 41.52 -29.56
N LEU A 32 -20.61 40.34 -30.13
CA LEU A 32 -21.38 40.18 -31.36
C LEU A 32 -22.82 40.71 -31.26
N PRO A 33 -23.57 40.49 -30.16
CA PRO A 33 -24.93 41.03 -30.03
C PRO A 33 -25.00 42.56 -30.06
N LEU A 34 -23.89 43.27 -29.75
CA LEU A 34 -23.86 44.74 -29.83
C LEU A 34 -23.91 45.27 -31.26
N ARG A 35 -23.62 44.43 -32.27
CA ARG A 35 -23.77 44.82 -33.69
C ARG A 35 -25.23 45.09 -34.05
N ASP A 36 -26.16 44.40 -33.39
CA ASP A 36 -27.60 44.58 -33.61
C ASP A 36 -28.16 45.78 -32.84
N ILE A 37 -27.39 46.31 -31.87
CA ILE A 37 -27.78 47.44 -31.02
C ILE A 37 -27.13 48.74 -31.48
N HIS A 38 -25.89 48.69 -31.99
CA HIS A 38 -25.10 49.87 -32.32
C HIS A 38 -24.75 49.91 -33.81
N GLU A 39 -25.14 50.99 -34.48
CA GLU A 39 -24.73 51.30 -35.85
C GLU A 39 -24.05 52.68 -35.91
N PRO A 40 -22.75 52.78 -36.27
CA PRO A 40 -21.81 51.68 -36.45
C PRO A 40 -21.43 51.00 -35.12
N CYS A 41 -21.04 49.72 -35.18
CA CYS A 41 -20.47 49.02 -34.04
C CYS A 41 -18.94 49.18 -34.05
N SER A 42 -18.41 49.93 -33.08
CA SER A 42 -17.00 50.29 -32.99
C SER A 42 -16.37 49.78 -31.69
N ALA A 43 -15.08 49.47 -31.76
CA ALA A 43 -14.30 48.97 -30.63
C ALA A 43 -12.98 49.75 -30.46
N LEU A 44 -12.58 49.93 -29.21
CA LEU A 44 -11.27 50.47 -28.84
C LEU A 44 -10.52 49.44 -27.99
N ASP A 45 -9.29 49.10 -28.40
CA ASP A 45 -8.40 48.23 -27.63
C ASP A 45 -7.25 49.06 -27.02
N LEU A 46 -7.29 49.23 -25.71
CA LEU A 46 -6.28 49.93 -24.93
C LEU A 46 -5.15 48.93 -24.62
N GLY A 47 -3.92 49.23 -25.02
CA GLY A 47 -2.80 48.29 -24.92
C GLY A 47 -2.90 47.15 -25.94
N CYS A 48 -3.15 47.50 -27.21
CA CYS A 48 -3.47 46.50 -28.24
C CYS A 48 -2.32 45.55 -28.61
N GLY A 49 -1.08 45.86 -28.21
CA GLY A 49 0.10 45.04 -28.49
C GLY A 49 0.22 44.70 -29.98
N ARG A 50 0.24 43.39 -30.30
CA ARG A 50 0.39 42.89 -31.67
C ARG A 50 -0.93 42.83 -32.45
N GLY A 51 -2.05 43.26 -31.87
CA GLY A 51 -3.32 43.48 -32.54
C GLY A 51 -4.14 42.22 -32.83
N GLU A 52 -3.91 41.10 -32.12
CA GLU A 52 -4.69 39.87 -32.33
C GLU A 52 -6.19 40.06 -32.08
N TRP A 53 -6.56 40.92 -31.13
CA TRP A 53 -7.96 41.26 -30.87
C TRP A 53 -8.57 42.11 -31.99
N LEU A 54 -7.87 43.15 -32.45
CA LEU A 54 -8.30 44.00 -33.56
C LEU A 54 -8.52 43.18 -34.83
N GLU A 55 -7.61 42.25 -35.10
CA GLU A 55 -7.74 41.31 -36.20
C GLU A 55 -8.98 40.43 -36.04
N LEU A 56 -9.18 39.83 -34.87
CA LEU A 56 -10.35 38.99 -34.61
C LEU A 56 -11.66 39.78 -34.80
N LEU A 57 -11.74 41.01 -34.31
CA LEU A 57 -12.90 41.88 -34.50
C LEU A 57 -13.14 42.23 -35.97
N SER A 58 -12.09 42.44 -36.75
CA SER A 58 -12.20 42.72 -38.18
C SER A 58 -12.81 41.55 -38.98
N GLU A 59 -12.57 40.30 -38.56
CA GLU A 59 -13.19 39.10 -39.15
C GLU A 59 -14.72 39.12 -38.98
N PHE A 60 -15.22 39.79 -37.93
CA PHE A 60 -16.63 39.97 -37.66
C PHE A 60 -17.16 41.36 -38.07
N GLN A 61 -16.42 42.10 -38.91
CA GLN A 61 -16.82 43.41 -39.46
C GLN A 61 -17.11 44.46 -38.37
N ILE A 62 -16.37 44.39 -37.26
CA ILE A 62 -16.41 45.41 -36.21
C ILE A 62 -15.25 46.38 -36.47
N ASP A 63 -15.56 47.67 -36.53
CA ASP A 63 -14.56 48.72 -36.72
C ASP A 63 -13.75 48.89 -35.43
N ALA A 64 -12.49 48.45 -35.44
CA ALA A 64 -11.67 48.36 -34.24
C ALA A 64 -10.41 49.23 -34.38
N GLN A 65 -10.12 49.99 -33.33
CA GLN A 65 -8.93 50.81 -33.22
C GLN A 65 -8.10 50.39 -32.00
N GLY A 66 -6.79 50.23 -32.20
CA GLY A 66 -5.85 49.95 -31.11
C GLY A 66 -5.03 51.16 -30.70
N VAL A 67 -4.68 51.21 -29.42
CA VAL A 67 -3.75 52.20 -28.87
C VAL A 67 -2.66 51.48 -28.09
N ASP A 68 -1.40 51.81 -28.34
CA ASP A 68 -0.27 51.27 -27.59
C ASP A 68 0.88 52.29 -27.56
N LEU A 69 1.77 52.20 -26.57
CA LEU A 69 2.97 53.03 -26.49
C LEU A 69 4.14 52.44 -27.28
N ASP A 70 4.17 51.11 -27.44
CA ASP A 70 5.28 50.39 -28.06
C ASP A 70 5.20 50.42 -29.60
N ALA A 71 6.09 51.21 -30.22
CA ALA A 71 6.17 51.31 -31.66
C ALA A 71 6.44 49.97 -32.37
N GLY A 72 7.25 49.09 -31.74
CA GLY A 72 7.60 47.79 -32.28
C GLY A 72 6.42 46.83 -32.30
N MET A 73 5.53 46.91 -31.30
CA MET A 73 4.26 46.17 -31.31
C MET A 73 3.34 46.67 -32.41
N LEU A 74 3.23 47.99 -32.56
CA LEU A 74 2.39 48.61 -33.59
C LEU A 74 2.86 48.33 -35.01
N ASP A 75 4.14 48.05 -35.23
CA ASP A 75 4.63 47.63 -36.54
C ASP A 75 4.02 46.30 -37.00
N TYR A 76 3.73 45.37 -36.07
CA TYR A 76 3.00 44.13 -36.40
C TYR A 76 1.56 44.44 -36.85
N CYS A 77 0.91 45.41 -36.21
CA CYS A 77 -0.45 45.83 -36.53
C CYS A 77 -0.51 46.53 -37.90
N ARG A 78 0.40 47.48 -38.15
CA ARG A 78 0.52 48.21 -39.42
C ARG A 78 0.80 47.28 -40.60
N ALA A 79 1.69 46.30 -40.40
CA ALA A 79 1.99 45.26 -41.41
C ALA A 79 0.76 44.40 -41.79
N ARG A 80 -0.28 44.40 -40.96
CA ARG A 80 -1.55 43.69 -41.16
C ARG A 80 -2.70 44.63 -41.54
N HIS A 81 -2.41 45.90 -41.80
CA HIS A 81 -3.39 46.94 -42.10
C HIS A 81 -4.44 47.15 -40.98
N LEU A 82 -4.06 46.92 -39.72
CA LEU A 82 -4.91 47.21 -38.56
C LEU A 82 -4.83 48.71 -38.20
N SER A 83 -5.96 49.28 -37.76
CA SER A 83 -6.04 50.68 -37.33
C SER A 83 -5.44 50.83 -35.94
N VAL A 84 -4.28 51.49 -35.84
CA VAL A 84 -3.57 51.69 -34.57
C VAL A 84 -2.98 53.08 -34.43
N VAL A 85 -2.92 53.56 -33.19
CA VAL A 85 -2.33 54.85 -32.83
C VAL A 85 -1.27 54.64 -31.74
N GLN A 86 -0.12 55.31 -31.88
CA GLN A 86 0.93 55.27 -30.86
C GLN A 86 0.71 56.38 -29.83
N GLU A 87 0.16 56.06 -28.68
CA GLU A 87 -0.13 57.05 -27.63
C GLU A 87 -0.35 56.44 -26.25
N ASP A 88 -0.31 57.28 -25.22
CA ASP A 88 -0.84 56.95 -23.89
C ASP A 88 -2.34 56.64 -23.96
N LEU A 89 -2.72 55.48 -23.43
CA LEU A 89 -4.08 54.94 -23.53
C LEU A 89 -5.12 55.80 -22.78
N ILE A 90 -4.76 56.40 -21.65
CA ILE A 90 -5.69 57.22 -20.84
C ILE A 90 -5.88 58.57 -21.51
N GLY A 91 -4.79 59.20 -21.95
CA GLY A 91 -4.80 60.45 -22.71
C GLY A 91 -5.60 60.32 -24.00
N TYR A 92 -5.45 59.21 -24.72
CA TYR A 92 -6.23 58.91 -25.91
C TYR A 92 -7.72 58.80 -25.58
N LEU A 93 -8.08 57.98 -24.58
CA LEU A 93 -9.47 57.73 -24.18
C LEU A 93 -10.20 59.00 -23.73
N LYS A 94 -9.54 59.87 -22.96
CA LYS A 94 -10.08 61.17 -22.50
C LYS A 94 -10.52 62.09 -23.63
N ARG A 95 -9.88 62.00 -24.80
CA ARG A 95 -10.22 62.84 -25.96
C ARG A 95 -11.30 62.24 -26.84
N GLN A 96 -11.69 61.00 -26.59
CA GLN A 96 -12.75 60.36 -27.35
C GLN A 96 -14.11 60.96 -26.98
N PRO A 97 -15.04 61.11 -27.91
CA PRO A 97 -16.38 61.62 -27.61
C PRO A 97 -17.14 60.72 -26.65
N ASP A 98 -18.12 61.30 -25.95
CA ASP A 98 -19.10 60.55 -25.17
C ASP A 98 -19.86 59.58 -26.09
N GLN A 99 -20.16 58.38 -25.59
CA GLN A 99 -21.02 57.41 -26.28
C GLN A 99 -20.56 57.08 -27.72
N HIS A 100 -19.25 56.95 -27.91
CA HIS A 100 -18.63 56.69 -29.20
C HIS A 100 -18.41 55.19 -29.48
N PHE A 101 -17.97 54.42 -28.48
CA PHE A 101 -17.60 53.01 -28.66
C PHE A 101 -18.71 52.05 -28.21
N SER A 102 -18.86 50.94 -28.92
CA SER A 102 -19.65 49.80 -28.46
C SER A 102 -18.89 48.97 -27.43
N VAL A 103 -17.59 48.81 -27.62
CA VAL A 103 -16.72 48.00 -26.77
C VAL A 103 -15.40 48.72 -26.52
N ILE A 104 -14.94 48.70 -25.27
CA ILE A 104 -13.60 49.10 -24.90
C ILE A 104 -12.95 47.90 -24.21
N THR A 105 -11.76 47.50 -24.68
CA THR A 105 -11.00 46.38 -24.12
C THR A 105 -9.66 46.85 -23.58
N ALA A 106 -9.16 46.16 -22.56
CA ALA A 106 -7.85 46.37 -21.96
C ALA A 106 -7.31 45.02 -21.49
N PHE A 107 -6.63 44.31 -22.38
CA PHE A 107 -6.08 42.98 -22.12
C PHE A 107 -4.64 43.11 -21.62
N HIS A 108 -4.37 42.65 -20.40
CA HIS A 108 -3.07 42.75 -19.76
C HIS A 108 -2.52 44.18 -19.68
N VAL A 109 -3.36 45.09 -19.21
CA VAL A 109 -3.02 46.52 -19.03
C VAL A 109 -3.14 46.96 -17.58
N VAL A 110 -4.20 46.53 -16.90
CA VAL A 110 -4.57 47.06 -15.59
C VAL A 110 -3.53 46.75 -14.51
N GLU A 111 -2.76 45.67 -14.69
CA GLU A 111 -1.64 45.27 -13.83
C GLU A 111 -0.38 46.15 -13.97
N HIS A 112 -0.29 46.97 -15.03
CA HIS A 112 0.84 47.86 -15.31
C HIS A 112 0.59 49.31 -14.87
N ILE A 113 -0.65 49.69 -14.52
CA ILE A 113 -1.03 51.08 -14.19
C ILE A 113 -1.28 51.28 -12.70
N HIS A 114 -1.24 52.52 -12.23
CA HIS A 114 -1.61 52.84 -10.85
C HIS A 114 -3.13 52.69 -10.64
N PHE A 115 -3.54 52.45 -9.39
CA PHE A 115 -4.96 52.31 -9.07
C PHE A 115 -5.79 53.58 -9.40
N ASP A 116 -5.24 54.78 -9.21
CA ASP A 116 -5.93 56.03 -9.58
C ASP A 116 -6.10 56.17 -11.11
N ASP A 117 -5.13 55.66 -11.87
CA ASP A 117 -5.17 55.60 -13.33
C ASP A 117 -6.20 54.56 -13.79
N LEU A 118 -6.29 53.41 -13.12
CA LEU A 118 -7.34 52.40 -13.35
C LEU A 118 -8.73 53.00 -13.13
N ARG A 119 -8.95 53.72 -12.03
CA ARG A 119 -10.23 54.41 -11.78
C ARG A 119 -10.55 55.41 -12.89
N THR A 120 -9.56 56.17 -13.31
CA THR A 120 -9.70 57.12 -14.43
C THR A 120 -10.07 56.39 -15.72
N LEU A 121 -9.39 55.28 -16.04
CA LEU A 121 -9.69 54.45 -17.21
C LEU A 121 -11.13 53.95 -17.19
N VAL A 122 -11.60 53.41 -16.05
CA VAL A 122 -12.96 52.88 -15.90
C VAL A 122 -14.00 53.98 -16.06
N ALA A 123 -13.79 55.15 -15.44
CA ALA A 123 -14.70 56.29 -15.55
C ALA A 123 -14.78 56.84 -16.99
N GLU A 124 -13.63 57.02 -17.64
CA GLU A 124 -13.57 57.50 -19.03
C GLU A 124 -14.12 56.46 -20.02
N ALA A 125 -13.92 55.17 -19.76
CA ALA A 125 -14.54 54.11 -20.55
C ALA A 125 -16.06 54.14 -20.41
N LEU A 126 -16.60 54.32 -19.19
CA LEU A 126 -18.03 54.47 -18.99
C LEU A 126 -18.59 55.68 -19.76
N ARG A 127 -17.89 56.81 -19.77
CA ARG A 127 -18.29 58.01 -20.55
C ARG A 127 -18.29 57.73 -22.05
N ALA A 128 -17.19 57.18 -22.57
CA ALA A 128 -16.98 56.94 -24.00
C ALA A 128 -17.82 55.78 -24.57
N LEU A 129 -18.30 54.86 -23.73
CA LEU A 129 -19.18 53.77 -24.17
C LEU A 129 -20.60 54.23 -24.49
N LYS A 130 -21.17 53.71 -25.58
CA LYS A 130 -22.61 53.80 -25.90
C LYS A 130 -23.46 53.12 -24.81
N PRO A 131 -24.74 53.49 -24.65
CA PRO A 131 -25.66 52.74 -23.77
C PRO A 131 -25.61 51.24 -24.06
N GLY A 132 -25.53 50.38 -23.06
CA GLY A 132 -25.38 48.93 -23.26
C GLY A 132 -23.99 48.46 -23.73
N GLY A 133 -23.05 49.39 -23.98
CA GLY A 133 -21.68 49.08 -24.34
C GLY A 133 -20.89 48.40 -23.23
N LEU A 134 -19.77 47.76 -23.61
CA LEU A 134 -18.99 46.87 -22.74
C LEU A 134 -17.59 47.40 -22.49
N LEU A 135 -17.16 47.36 -21.23
CA LEU A 135 -15.76 47.43 -20.84
C LEU A 135 -15.27 46.02 -20.50
N VAL A 136 -14.22 45.56 -21.16
CA VAL A 136 -13.56 44.28 -20.87
C VAL A 136 -12.16 44.54 -20.36
N MET A 137 -11.83 44.02 -19.19
CA MET A 137 -10.48 44.10 -18.63
C MET A 137 -10.03 42.69 -18.28
N GLU A 138 -8.89 42.24 -18.79
CA GLU A 138 -8.28 40.93 -18.50
C GLU A 138 -6.91 41.16 -17.86
N THR A 139 -6.58 40.36 -16.85
CA THR A 139 -5.34 40.46 -16.08
C THR A 139 -5.04 39.12 -15.41
N PRO A 140 -3.77 38.85 -15.04
CA PRO A 140 -3.40 37.65 -14.29
C PRO A 140 -4.20 37.50 -12.99
N ASN A 141 -4.58 36.27 -12.69
CA ASN A 141 -5.45 35.93 -11.57
C ASN A 141 -4.68 35.65 -10.28
N PRO A 142 -4.77 36.52 -9.25
CA PRO A 142 -4.13 36.26 -7.97
C PRO A 142 -4.78 35.13 -7.16
N GLU A 143 -5.99 34.68 -7.50
CA GLU A 143 -6.59 33.49 -6.89
C GLU A 143 -5.82 32.21 -7.26
N ASN A 144 -5.15 32.19 -8.42
CA ASN A 144 -4.19 31.14 -8.73
C ASN A 144 -2.91 31.41 -7.94
N VAL A 145 -2.64 30.56 -6.94
CA VAL A 145 -1.51 30.75 -6.01
C VAL A 145 -0.18 30.80 -6.75
N TYR A 146 0.01 29.95 -7.78
CA TYR A 146 1.24 29.97 -8.57
C TYR A 146 1.40 31.27 -9.37
N VAL A 147 0.31 31.80 -9.91
CA VAL A 147 0.32 33.10 -10.61
C VAL A 147 0.64 34.22 -9.63
N GLY A 148 -0.16 34.37 -8.58
CA GLY A 148 -0.03 35.48 -7.62
C GLY A 148 1.28 35.51 -6.84
N THR A 149 2.00 34.38 -6.73
CA THR A 149 3.27 34.32 -5.98
C THR A 149 4.52 34.20 -6.86
N THR A 150 4.38 33.79 -8.12
CA THR A 150 5.52 33.48 -9.00
C THR A 150 5.40 34.14 -10.36
N THR A 151 4.47 33.69 -11.22
CA THR A 151 4.49 34.11 -12.63
C THR A 151 4.08 35.57 -12.82
N PHE A 152 3.28 36.13 -11.91
CA PHE A 152 3.00 37.56 -11.90
C PHE A 152 4.27 38.41 -11.81
N TYR A 153 5.27 37.98 -11.03
CA TYR A 153 6.50 38.75 -10.84
C TYR A 153 7.60 38.45 -11.88
N MET A 154 7.30 37.60 -12.87
CA MET A 154 8.22 37.34 -13.99
C MET A 154 8.29 38.53 -14.95
N ASP A 155 7.21 39.29 -15.07
CA ASP A 155 7.23 40.58 -15.73
C ASP A 155 7.56 41.68 -14.69
N PRO A 156 8.73 42.32 -14.76
CA PRO A 156 9.12 43.34 -13.78
C PRO A 156 8.39 44.67 -13.97
N THR A 157 7.57 44.82 -15.02
CA THR A 157 6.74 46.00 -15.24
C THR A 157 5.38 45.90 -14.54
N HIS A 158 4.98 44.70 -14.10
CA HIS A 158 3.81 44.52 -13.26
C HIS A 158 3.97 45.23 -11.92
N ARG A 159 2.88 45.82 -11.43
CA ARG A 159 2.88 46.59 -10.17
C ARG A 159 2.42 45.76 -9.00
N THR A 160 1.15 45.38 -9.01
CA THR A 160 0.49 44.66 -7.91
C THR A 160 -0.60 43.77 -8.47
N PRO A 161 -0.73 42.51 -8.00
CA PRO A 161 -1.86 41.68 -8.38
C PRO A 161 -3.17 42.34 -7.94
N ILE A 162 -4.17 42.32 -8.82
CA ILE A 162 -5.47 42.94 -8.55
C ILE A 162 -6.47 41.83 -8.21
N PRO A 163 -7.07 41.82 -7.00
CA PRO A 163 -8.11 40.86 -6.69
C PRO A 163 -9.35 41.03 -7.59
N PRO A 164 -9.98 39.95 -8.07
CA PRO A 164 -11.16 40.03 -8.94
C PRO A 164 -12.28 40.90 -8.38
N ASP A 165 -12.56 40.79 -7.08
CA ASP A 165 -13.59 41.58 -6.41
C ASP A 165 -13.28 43.08 -6.38
N LEU A 166 -12.01 43.48 -6.28
CA LEU A 166 -11.61 44.88 -6.30
C LEU A 166 -11.83 45.48 -7.69
N LEU A 167 -11.46 44.76 -8.75
CA LEU A 167 -11.66 45.22 -10.12
C LEU A 167 -13.15 45.31 -10.45
N ALA A 168 -13.93 44.30 -10.07
CA ALA A 168 -15.39 44.27 -10.26
C ALA A 168 -16.09 45.38 -9.46
N PHE A 169 -15.67 45.61 -8.21
CA PHE A 169 -16.18 46.69 -7.38
C PHE A 169 -15.89 48.05 -8.00
N THR A 170 -14.68 48.26 -8.54
CA THR A 170 -14.29 49.52 -9.19
C THR A 170 -15.23 49.84 -10.35
N ALA A 171 -15.51 48.87 -11.23
CA ALA A 171 -16.47 49.06 -12.32
C ALA A 171 -17.89 49.41 -11.81
N LYS A 172 -18.39 48.69 -10.79
CA LYS A 172 -19.71 49.00 -10.20
C LYS A 172 -19.74 50.40 -9.56
N TYR A 173 -18.68 50.77 -8.85
CA TYR A 173 -18.56 52.05 -8.17
C TYR A 173 -18.59 53.22 -9.15
N GLU A 174 -17.88 53.13 -10.27
CA GLU A 174 -17.86 54.18 -11.29
C GLU A 174 -19.18 54.29 -12.07
N GLY A 175 -20.04 53.26 -12.03
CA GLY A 175 -21.43 53.36 -12.51
C GLY A 175 -21.86 52.33 -13.56
N PHE A 176 -21.09 51.26 -13.79
CA PHE A 176 -21.54 50.16 -14.64
C PHE A 176 -22.73 49.42 -14.01
N SER A 177 -23.74 49.09 -14.82
CA SER A 177 -25.01 48.53 -14.35
C SER A 177 -24.90 47.08 -13.92
N ARG A 178 -24.05 46.29 -14.60
CA ARG A 178 -23.74 44.91 -14.24
C ARG A 178 -22.31 44.57 -14.61
N VAL A 179 -21.74 43.61 -13.89
CA VAL A 179 -20.37 43.12 -14.09
C VAL A 179 -20.39 41.60 -14.01
N LYS A 180 -19.73 40.95 -14.97
CA LYS A 180 -19.49 39.51 -14.97
C LYS A 180 -18.00 39.25 -14.77
N LEU A 181 -17.67 38.35 -13.85
CA LEU A 181 -16.34 37.80 -13.69
C LEU A 181 -16.22 36.55 -14.56
N LEU A 182 -15.16 36.49 -15.35
CA LEU A 182 -14.77 35.33 -16.14
C LEU A 182 -13.42 34.86 -15.63
N ARG A 183 -13.31 33.58 -15.29
CA ARG A 183 -12.03 32.92 -15.04
C ARG A 183 -11.62 32.22 -16.32
N LEU A 184 -10.36 32.35 -16.72
CA LEU A 184 -9.94 32.07 -18.09
C LEU A 184 -8.62 31.29 -18.18
N GLN A 185 -8.44 30.62 -19.32
CA GLN A 185 -7.23 29.89 -19.73
C GLN A 185 -6.76 28.78 -18.77
N GLU A 186 -7.68 28.18 -18.01
CA GLU A 186 -7.40 26.95 -17.26
C GLU A 186 -7.00 25.81 -18.21
N ASP A 187 -6.26 24.84 -17.67
CA ASP A 187 -6.00 23.59 -18.38
C ASP A 187 -7.32 22.81 -18.53
N PRO A 188 -7.78 22.49 -19.76
CA PRO A 188 -9.00 21.72 -19.97
C PRO A 188 -9.02 20.38 -19.23
N ALA A 189 -7.86 19.78 -18.97
CA ALA A 189 -7.74 18.55 -18.19
C ALA A 189 -8.21 18.74 -16.73
N MET A 190 -8.10 19.95 -16.18
CA MET A 190 -8.53 20.25 -14.80
C MET A 190 -10.05 20.23 -14.63
N VAL A 191 -10.79 20.64 -15.66
CA VAL A 191 -12.26 20.64 -15.64
C VAL A 191 -12.79 19.20 -15.46
N ALA A 192 -12.20 18.25 -16.20
CA ALA A 192 -12.63 16.86 -16.23
C ALA A 192 -12.01 15.98 -15.13
N LYS A 193 -11.09 16.51 -14.31
CA LYS A 193 -10.35 15.72 -13.33
C LYS A 193 -11.23 15.34 -12.14
N GLU A 194 -11.48 14.05 -11.98
CA GLU A 194 -12.29 13.51 -10.86
C GLU A 194 -11.53 13.56 -9.53
N GLU A 195 -10.28 13.12 -9.53
CA GLU A 195 -9.43 13.10 -8.33
C GLU A 195 -8.47 14.29 -8.30
N LEU A 196 -8.75 15.26 -7.43
CA LEU A 196 -7.87 16.38 -7.16
C LEU A 196 -6.81 16.02 -6.12
N VAL A 197 -5.58 16.45 -6.39
CA VAL A 197 -4.48 16.47 -5.43
C VAL A 197 -4.18 17.90 -5.00
N LEU A 198 -3.46 18.07 -3.90
CA LEU A 198 -3.13 19.40 -3.39
C LEU A 198 -2.46 20.31 -4.44
N LEU A 199 -1.61 19.76 -5.32
CA LEU A 199 -0.97 20.54 -6.39
C LEU A 199 -1.98 21.19 -7.34
N ASP A 200 -3.13 20.55 -7.54
CA ASP A 200 -4.21 21.08 -8.37
C ASP A 200 -4.86 22.30 -7.72
N VAL A 201 -4.90 22.37 -6.39
CA VAL A 201 -5.35 23.57 -5.66
C VAL A 201 -4.42 24.75 -5.92
N PHE A 202 -3.11 24.50 -5.98
CA PHE A 202 -2.12 25.54 -6.22
C PHE A 202 -2.05 26.05 -7.67
N LYS A 203 -2.36 25.19 -8.65
CA LYS A 203 -2.13 25.48 -10.08
C LYS A 203 -3.35 25.38 -10.99
N GLY A 204 -4.40 24.71 -10.54
CA GLY A 204 -5.57 24.38 -11.35
C GLY A 204 -6.63 25.46 -11.44
N VAL A 205 -6.54 26.50 -10.59
CA VAL A 205 -7.34 27.73 -10.73
C VAL A 205 -7.00 28.38 -12.06
N SER A 206 -7.98 28.96 -12.75
CA SER A 206 -7.74 29.68 -13.99
C SER A 206 -6.64 30.75 -13.82
N PRO A 207 -5.59 30.74 -14.67
CA PRO A 207 -4.41 31.60 -14.51
C PRO A 207 -4.69 33.08 -14.74
N ASP A 208 -5.65 33.42 -15.60
CA ASP A 208 -6.10 34.80 -15.79
C ASP A 208 -7.58 34.92 -15.43
N TYR A 209 -8.02 36.16 -15.19
CA TYR A 209 -9.42 36.47 -15.07
C TYR A 209 -9.73 37.75 -15.85
N SER A 210 -11.00 37.92 -16.15
CA SER A 210 -11.51 39.11 -16.80
C SER A 210 -12.79 39.58 -16.16
N ILE A 211 -12.97 40.89 -16.13
CA ILE A 211 -14.29 41.47 -15.88
C ILE A 211 -14.86 42.02 -17.17
N VAL A 212 -16.14 41.71 -17.41
CA VAL A 212 -16.96 42.31 -18.46
C VAL A 212 -18.01 43.16 -17.76
N ALA A 213 -17.87 44.47 -17.85
CA ALA A 213 -18.77 45.45 -17.26
C ALA A 213 -19.65 46.09 -18.35
N GLN A 214 -20.95 46.20 -18.11
CA GLN A 214 -21.89 46.74 -19.07
C GLN A 214 -22.55 48.04 -18.59
N LYS A 215 -22.52 49.05 -19.45
CA LYS A 215 -23.19 50.34 -19.23
C LYS A 215 -24.71 50.14 -19.28
N SER A 216 -25.46 50.91 -18.50
CA SER A 216 -26.92 50.86 -18.54
C SER A 216 -27.47 51.18 -19.93
N ALA A 217 -28.59 50.55 -20.27
CA ALA A 217 -29.32 50.69 -21.52
C ALA A 217 -30.79 50.31 -21.29
N SER A 218 -31.60 50.30 -22.35
CA SER A 218 -32.95 49.75 -22.28
C SER A 218 -32.94 48.24 -21.97
N GLU A 219 -34.03 47.73 -21.41
CA GLU A 219 -34.15 46.31 -21.07
C GLU A 219 -33.96 45.39 -22.28
N SER A 220 -34.47 45.79 -23.46
CA SER A 220 -34.35 45.03 -24.69
C SER A 220 -32.89 44.90 -25.16
N GLU A 221 -32.09 45.96 -25.03
CA GLU A 221 -30.66 45.96 -25.38
C GLU A 221 -29.86 45.12 -24.38
N MET A 222 -30.15 45.26 -23.08
CA MET A 222 -29.51 44.48 -22.02
C MET A 222 -29.80 42.97 -22.17
N GLN A 223 -30.96 42.60 -22.72
CA GLN A 223 -31.35 41.21 -22.93
C GLN A 223 -30.52 40.52 -24.01
N GLN A 224 -30.00 41.24 -25.01
CA GLN A 224 -29.18 40.66 -26.10
C GLN A 224 -27.91 40.00 -25.60
N THR A 225 -27.36 40.50 -24.49
CA THR A 225 -26.13 39.99 -23.87
C THR A 225 -26.41 39.12 -22.63
N ALA A 226 -27.68 38.91 -22.25
CA ALA A 226 -28.05 38.22 -21.01
C ALA A 226 -27.50 36.79 -20.93
N ASN A 227 -27.51 36.04 -22.04
CA ASN A 227 -27.00 34.67 -22.09
C ASN A 227 -25.50 34.60 -21.78
N ALA A 228 -24.72 35.56 -22.29
CA ALA A 228 -23.28 35.61 -22.02
C ALA A 228 -23.00 35.96 -20.55
N PHE A 229 -23.81 36.85 -19.96
CA PHE A 229 -23.71 37.22 -18.54
C PHE A 229 -24.17 36.11 -17.57
N SER A 230 -25.07 35.21 -18.00
CA SER A 230 -25.56 34.11 -17.16
C SER A 230 -24.70 32.83 -17.22
N ALA A 231 -23.83 32.69 -18.22
CA ALA A 231 -22.94 31.53 -18.34
C ALA A 231 -21.88 31.48 -17.22
N GLU A 232 -21.42 30.28 -16.87
CA GLU A 232 -20.30 30.06 -15.94
C GLU A 232 -18.98 29.97 -16.72
N TYR A 233 -17.90 30.49 -16.12
CA TYR A 233 -16.59 30.60 -16.78
C TYR A 233 -15.45 30.24 -15.84
N GLY A 234 -14.61 29.33 -16.30
CA GLY A 234 -13.37 28.90 -15.66
C GLY A 234 -13.56 28.25 -14.30
N ILE A 235 -12.47 28.19 -13.54
CA ILE A 235 -12.43 27.47 -12.26
C ILE A 235 -11.92 28.42 -11.17
N GLY A 236 -12.71 28.59 -10.10
CA GLY A 236 -12.36 29.42 -8.95
C GLY A 236 -11.57 28.68 -7.87
N LEU A 237 -10.86 29.45 -7.04
CA LEU A 237 -10.09 28.90 -5.92
C LEU A 237 -10.99 28.17 -4.91
N ASP A 238 -12.07 28.81 -4.48
CA ASP A 238 -13.02 28.20 -3.53
C ASP A 238 -13.65 26.93 -4.09
N GLU A 239 -13.93 26.89 -5.39
CA GLU A 239 -14.49 25.72 -6.05
C GLU A 239 -13.53 24.52 -5.98
N ILE A 240 -12.26 24.73 -6.33
CA ILE A 240 -11.24 23.67 -6.28
C ILE A 240 -10.99 23.21 -4.83
N ILE A 241 -10.89 24.15 -3.88
CA ILE A 241 -10.71 23.81 -2.46
C ILE A 241 -11.86 22.94 -1.98
N ASN A 242 -13.10 23.36 -2.24
CA ASN A 242 -14.28 22.62 -1.80
C ASN A 242 -14.36 21.21 -2.42
N ARG A 243 -14.01 21.07 -3.70
CA ARG A 243 -13.94 19.76 -4.36
C ARG A 243 -12.87 18.87 -3.73
N HIS A 244 -11.68 19.41 -3.49
CA HIS A 244 -10.58 18.70 -2.86
C HIS A 244 -10.94 18.25 -1.44
N ASP A 245 -11.51 19.14 -0.62
CA ASP A 245 -11.87 18.85 0.77
C ASP A 245 -13.01 17.82 0.85
N ALA A 246 -14.02 17.93 -0.01
CA ALA A 246 -15.09 16.93 -0.11
C ALA A 246 -14.54 15.54 -0.47
N GLN A 247 -13.62 15.47 -1.43
CA GLN A 247 -12.95 14.22 -1.79
C GLN A 247 -12.13 13.65 -0.63
N HIS A 248 -11.37 14.50 0.08
CA HIS A 248 -10.57 14.10 1.22
C HIS A 248 -11.45 13.57 2.37
N ALA A 249 -12.55 14.24 2.67
CA ALA A 249 -13.52 13.80 3.67
C ALA A 249 -14.13 12.43 3.31
N LEU A 250 -14.50 12.23 2.04
CA LEU A 250 -15.02 10.95 1.55
C LEU A 250 -13.98 9.83 1.69
N ARG A 251 -12.73 10.08 1.28
CA ARG A 251 -11.63 9.10 1.38
C ARG A 251 -11.34 8.74 2.84
N GLN A 252 -11.35 9.72 3.74
CA GLN A 252 -11.17 9.49 5.18
C GLN A 252 -12.29 8.60 5.73
N SER A 253 -13.55 8.91 5.40
CA SER A 253 -14.71 8.11 5.82
C SER A 253 -14.62 6.65 5.33
N GLN A 254 -14.18 6.43 4.08
CA GLN A 254 -13.97 5.08 3.54
C GLN A 254 -12.87 4.32 4.28
N VAL A 255 -11.79 4.99 4.67
CA VAL A 255 -10.71 4.40 5.47
C VAL A 255 -11.23 4.03 6.86
N ASP A 256 -11.96 4.92 7.52
CA ASP A 256 -12.51 4.68 8.85
C ASP A 256 -13.50 3.51 8.86
N GLN A 257 -14.36 3.40 7.83
CA GLN A 257 -15.26 2.26 7.65
C GLN A 257 -14.52 0.94 7.45
N ARG A 258 -13.47 0.93 6.62
CA ARG A 258 -12.63 -0.26 6.42
C ARG A 258 -11.91 -0.66 7.69
N PHE A 259 -11.43 0.31 8.45
CA PHE A 259 -10.77 0.06 9.72
C PHE A 259 -11.73 -0.52 10.76
N ALA A 260 -12.95 0.03 10.87
CA ALA A 260 -14.00 -0.52 11.74
C ALA A 260 -14.38 -1.96 11.36
N SER A 261 -14.57 -2.25 10.07
CA SER A 261 -14.81 -3.62 9.59
C SER A 261 -13.68 -4.56 9.96
N MET A 262 -12.43 -4.14 9.75
CA MET A 262 -11.26 -4.94 10.08
C MET A 262 -11.13 -5.18 11.59
N GLN A 263 -11.48 -4.20 12.44
CA GLN A 263 -11.52 -4.39 13.89
C GLN A 263 -12.60 -5.39 14.32
N GLN A 264 -13.76 -5.38 13.67
CA GLN A 264 -14.82 -6.35 13.91
C GLN A 264 -14.39 -7.77 13.51
N ASP A 265 -13.72 -7.92 12.37
CA ASP A 265 -13.17 -9.19 11.89
C ASP A 265 -12.06 -9.74 12.81
N ILE A 266 -11.19 -8.86 13.32
CA ILE A 266 -10.16 -9.24 14.29
C ILE A 266 -10.80 -9.69 15.60
N SER A 267 -11.81 -8.96 16.08
CA SER A 267 -12.50 -9.29 17.33
C SER A 267 -13.24 -10.62 17.24
N SER A 268 -13.95 -10.87 16.13
CA SER A 268 -14.64 -12.15 15.91
C SER A 268 -13.66 -13.31 15.75
N SER A 269 -12.54 -13.10 15.05
CA SER A 269 -11.47 -14.11 14.94
C SER A 269 -10.82 -14.41 16.29
N THR A 270 -10.59 -13.39 17.12
CA THR A 270 -10.04 -13.56 18.47
C THR A 270 -11.00 -14.36 19.35
N ALA A 271 -12.30 -14.02 19.33
CA ALA A 271 -13.32 -14.76 20.06
C ALA A 271 -13.42 -16.23 19.63
N ALA A 272 -13.32 -16.52 18.32
CA ALA A 272 -13.29 -17.88 17.82
C ALA A 272 -12.04 -18.66 18.29
N VAL A 273 -10.88 -18.00 18.37
CA VAL A 273 -9.66 -18.60 18.92
C VAL A 273 -9.83 -18.89 20.41
N ASP A 274 -10.43 -17.98 21.18
CA ASP A 274 -10.68 -18.18 22.61
C ASP A 274 -11.64 -19.35 22.84
N GLU A 275 -12.73 -19.46 22.07
CA GLU A 275 -13.68 -20.59 22.14
C GLU A 275 -13.01 -21.94 21.82
N ILE A 276 -12.14 -21.97 20.82
CA ILE A 276 -11.33 -23.17 20.51
C ILE A 276 -10.38 -23.47 21.67
N SER A 277 -9.73 -22.45 22.24
CA SER A 277 -8.80 -22.62 23.35
C SER A 277 -9.48 -23.11 24.63
N GLU A 278 -10.73 -22.71 24.89
CA GLU A 278 -11.51 -23.17 26.04
C GLU A 278 -12.05 -24.60 25.87
N SER A 279 -12.44 -24.98 24.66
CA SER A 279 -12.98 -26.33 24.39
C SER A 279 -11.90 -27.42 24.23
N LEU A 280 -10.67 -27.04 23.88
CA LEU A 280 -9.59 -28.00 23.63
C LEU A 280 -9.21 -28.84 24.88
N PRO A 281 -9.07 -28.28 26.10
CA PRO A 281 -8.78 -29.08 27.31
C PRO A 281 -9.88 -30.10 27.62
N GLU A 282 -11.15 -29.73 27.47
CA GLU A 282 -12.26 -30.67 27.72
C GLU A 282 -12.26 -31.84 26.73
N GLN A 283 -11.99 -31.56 25.45
CA GLN A 283 -11.84 -32.61 24.44
C GLN A 283 -10.65 -33.52 24.73
N LEU A 284 -9.52 -32.95 25.17
CA LEU A 284 -8.31 -33.70 25.53
C LEU A 284 -8.57 -34.62 26.73
N ASP A 285 -9.26 -34.11 27.76
CA ASP A 285 -9.66 -34.89 28.92
C ASP A 285 -10.65 -36.00 28.57
N ALA A 286 -11.64 -35.73 27.71
CA ALA A 286 -12.59 -36.73 27.25
C ALA A 286 -11.88 -37.87 26.49
N LEU A 287 -10.94 -37.53 25.60
CA LEU A 287 -10.13 -38.50 24.86
C LEU A 287 -9.24 -39.32 25.81
N GLN A 288 -8.61 -38.66 26.79
CA GLN A 288 -7.78 -39.33 27.80
C GLN A 288 -8.60 -40.33 28.61
N ARG A 289 -9.84 -39.98 29.00
CA ARG A 289 -10.76 -40.90 29.69
C ARG A 289 -11.14 -42.10 28.82
N GLN A 290 -11.42 -41.89 27.53
CA GLN A 290 -11.71 -42.97 26.60
C GLN A 290 -10.52 -43.93 26.44
N LEU A 291 -9.31 -43.41 26.31
CA LEU A 291 -8.09 -44.20 26.24
C LEU A 291 -7.88 -45.03 27.52
N ASN A 292 -8.09 -44.42 28.68
CA ASN A 292 -7.97 -45.12 29.96
C ASN A 292 -9.03 -46.21 30.12
N ALA A 293 -10.28 -45.96 29.71
CA ALA A 293 -11.35 -46.95 29.74
C ALA A 293 -11.07 -48.12 28.79
N LEU A 294 -10.60 -47.84 27.57
CA LEU A 294 -10.21 -48.86 26.60
C LEU A 294 -9.04 -49.70 27.12
N LYS A 295 -8.05 -49.06 27.74
CA LYS A 295 -6.92 -49.75 28.37
C LYS A 295 -7.40 -50.68 29.49
N ALA A 296 -8.28 -50.21 30.36
CA ALA A 296 -8.85 -51.03 31.43
C ALA A 296 -9.67 -52.22 30.89
N GLN A 297 -10.39 -52.03 29.77
CA GLN A 297 -11.11 -53.11 29.09
C GLN A 297 -10.14 -54.14 28.49
N MET A 298 -9.03 -53.70 27.92
CA MET A 298 -8.00 -54.58 27.39
C MET A 298 -7.32 -55.37 28.51
N ASP A 299 -7.01 -54.72 29.64
CA ASP A 299 -6.40 -55.36 30.81
C ASP A 299 -7.35 -56.39 31.45
N SER A 300 -8.64 -56.09 31.54
CA SER A 300 -9.65 -57.05 32.03
C SER A 300 -9.82 -58.24 31.09
N SER A 301 -9.85 -58.00 29.78
CA SER A 301 -9.88 -59.06 28.76
C SER A 301 -8.64 -59.94 28.83
N MET A 302 -7.46 -59.33 28.98
CA MET A 302 -6.18 -60.05 29.16
C MET A 302 -6.24 -60.93 30.41
N THR A 303 -6.76 -60.40 31.51
CA THR A 303 -6.93 -61.14 32.77
C THR A 303 -7.92 -62.29 32.63
N GLN A 304 -9.05 -62.08 31.93
CA GLN A 304 -10.03 -63.15 31.63
C GLN A 304 -9.46 -64.24 30.72
N LEU A 305 -8.66 -63.87 29.72
CA LEU A 305 -7.93 -64.81 28.88
C LEU A 305 -6.92 -65.62 29.69
N GLN A 306 -6.16 -64.97 30.57
CA GLN A 306 -5.24 -65.65 31.49
C GLN A 306 -5.99 -66.60 32.43
N GLN A 307 -7.11 -66.17 33.00
CA GLN A 307 -7.94 -67.00 33.86
C GLN A 307 -8.54 -68.18 33.08
N SER A 308 -9.02 -67.96 31.85
CA SER A 308 -9.52 -69.02 30.97
C SER A 308 -8.43 -70.03 30.63
N ILE A 309 -7.20 -69.57 30.34
CA ILE A 309 -6.04 -70.46 30.17
C ILE A 309 -5.80 -71.26 31.45
N GLN A 310 -5.87 -70.62 32.62
CA GLN A 310 -5.64 -71.27 33.91
C GLN A 310 -6.75 -72.29 34.26
N ASP A 311 -7.99 -71.99 33.92
CA ASP A 311 -9.17 -72.85 34.10
C ASP A 311 -9.14 -74.04 33.14
N ILE A 312 -8.72 -73.82 31.87
CA ILE A 312 -8.42 -74.91 30.94
C ILE A 312 -7.32 -75.79 31.53
N HIS A 313 -6.22 -75.20 32.03
CA HIS A 313 -5.11 -75.93 32.63
C HIS A 313 -5.50 -76.70 33.91
N SER A 314 -6.49 -76.23 34.66
CA SER A 314 -6.97 -76.82 35.92
C SER A 314 -8.15 -77.79 35.75
N SER A 315 -8.80 -77.79 34.58
CA SER A 315 -9.92 -78.69 34.26
C SER A 315 -9.54 -80.17 34.38
N THR A 316 -10.51 -81.00 34.80
CA THR A 316 -10.33 -82.45 34.97
C THR A 316 -9.91 -83.13 33.66
N SER A 317 -10.45 -82.70 32.53
CA SER A 317 -10.06 -83.18 31.19
C SER A 317 -8.60 -82.82 30.85
N TRP A 318 -8.11 -81.63 31.20
CA TRP A 318 -6.70 -81.26 30.99
C TRP A 318 -5.74 -81.94 31.98
N ARG A 319 -6.16 -82.13 33.24
CA ARG A 319 -5.39 -82.86 34.27
C ARG A 319 -5.29 -84.37 33.99
N ILE A 320 -6.37 -84.99 33.51
CA ILE A 320 -6.40 -86.42 33.14
C ILE A 320 -5.62 -86.66 31.85
N THR A 321 -5.70 -85.74 30.87
CA THR A 321 -4.91 -85.86 29.64
C THR A 321 -3.48 -85.34 29.77
N LYS A 322 -3.09 -84.68 30.88
CA LYS A 322 -1.72 -84.21 31.14
C LYS A 322 -0.67 -85.33 31.01
N PRO A 323 -0.80 -86.53 31.62
CA PRO A 323 0.13 -87.63 31.41
C PRO A 323 0.11 -88.18 29.98
N LEU A 324 -1.07 -88.23 29.32
CA LEU A 324 -1.20 -88.68 27.92
C LEU A 324 -0.59 -87.71 26.91
N ARG A 325 -0.75 -86.40 27.11
CA ARG A 325 -0.15 -85.35 26.29
C ARG A 325 1.31 -85.17 26.58
N TRP A 326 1.73 -85.33 27.84
CA TRP A 326 3.15 -85.43 28.16
C TRP A 326 3.75 -86.67 27.50
N ALA A 327 3.11 -87.85 27.56
CA ALA A 327 3.57 -89.06 26.88
C ALA A 327 3.57 -88.91 25.35
N GLY A 328 2.54 -88.26 24.77
CA GLY A 328 2.46 -87.94 23.35
C GLY A 328 3.51 -86.92 22.91
N HIS A 329 3.76 -85.88 23.72
CA HIS A 329 4.82 -84.90 23.51
C HIS A 329 6.21 -85.51 23.70
N GLN A 330 6.39 -86.40 24.69
CA GLN A 330 7.62 -87.18 24.85
C GLN A 330 7.80 -88.16 23.68
N GLY A 331 6.73 -88.73 23.13
CA GLY A 331 6.74 -89.57 21.92
C GLY A 331 7.13 -88.78 20.67
N LEU A 332 6.59 -87.58 20.49
CA LEU A 332 6.96 -86.63 19.44
C LEU A 332 8.44 -86.21 19.57
N LEU A 333 8.88 -85.85 20.78
CA LEU A 333 10.27 -85.49 21.06
C LEU A 333 11.24 -86.68 20.94
N LEU A 334 10.81 -87.90 21.25
CA LEU A 334 11.57 -89.15 21.04
C LEU A 334 11.77 -89.42 19.54
N ARG A 335 10.74 -89.15 18.73
CA ARG A 335 10.76 -89.29 17.27
C ARG A 335 11.62 -88.23 16.59
N GLU A 336 11.67 -87.01 17.13
CA GLU A 336 12.49 -85.91 16.57
C GLU A 336 13.96 -85.90 17.02
N ARG A 337 14.28 -86.31 18.26
CA ARG A 337 15.63 -86.07 18.85
C ARG A 337 16.46 -87.32 19.20
N GLY A 338 15.87 -88.51 19.21
CA GLY A 338 16.57 -89.80 19.40
C GLY A 338 17.11 -90.09 20.82
N ILE A 339 17.23 -91.38 21.18
CA ILE A 339 17.59 -91.87 22.54
C ILE A 339 18.97 -91.38 23.01
N LYS A 340 19.96 -91.31 22.11
CA LYS A 340 21.34 -90.95 22.45
C LYS A 340 21.49 -89.53 23.01
N ARG A 341 20.77 -88.52 22.48
CA ARG A 341 20.84 -87.14 22.98
C ARG A 341 20.15 -86.96 24.34
N ARG A 342 19.09 -87.73 24.60
CA ARG A 342 18.35 -87.68 25.87
C ARG A 342 19.16 -88.23 27.05
N LEU A 343 19.99 -89.25 26.81
CA LEU A 343 20.91 -89.80 27.81
C LEU A 343 22.02 -88.79 28.18
N ILE A 344 22.51 -88.05 27.17
CA ILE A 344 23.48 -86.97 27.37
C ILE A 344 22.87 -85.80 28.16
N ASP A 345 21.65 -85.39 27.84
CA ASP A 345 20.98 -84.28 28.55
C ASP A 345 20.52 -84.68 29.96
N PHE A 346 20.14 -85.94 30.18
CA PHE A 346 19.88 -86.48 31.51
C PHE A 346 21.16 -86.50 32.36
N CYS A 347 22.28 -86.98 31.81
CA CYS A 347 23.58 -86.90 32.48
C CYS A 347 23.99 -85.45 32.79
N LYS A 348 23.72 -84.49 31.89
CA LYS A 348 24.00 -83.05 32.14
C LYS A 348 23.10 -82.43 33.21
N LYS A 349 21.83 -82.83 33.29
CA LYS A 349 20.84 -82.22 34.20
C LYS A 349 20.89 -82.81 35.62
N VAL A 350 21.23 -84.10 35.75
CA VAL A 350 21.33 -84.81 37.05
C VAL A 350 22.76 -84.83 37.59
N GLY A 351 23.78 -84.81 36.71
CA GLY A 351 25.19 -84.84 37.12
C GLY A 351 25.73 -83.53 37.71
N LYS A 352 25.14 -82.37 37.37
CA LYS A 352 25.66 -81.05 37.78
C LYS A 352 25.43 -80.70 39.27
N PRO A 353 24.26 -80.95 39.90
CA PRO A 353 24.03 -80.61 41.31
C PRO A 353 24.47 -81.70 42.30
N THR A 354 24.63 -82.95 41.86
CA THR A 354 25.01 -84.06 42.75
C THR A 354 26.52 -84.24 42.89
N ALA A 355 27.31 -83.84 41.88
CA ALA A 355 28.77 -83.89 41.94
C ALA A 355 29.36 -82.94 43.01
N GLY A 356 28.78 -81.76 43.21
CA GLY A 356 29.20 -80.81 44.24
C GLY A 356 28.96 -81.31 45.67
N ALA A 357 27.80 -81.93 45.92
CA ALA A 357 27.46 -82.53 47.21
C ALA A 357 28.33 -83.75 47.55
N ALA A 358 28.62 -84.60 46.54
CA ALA A 358 29.55 -85.73 46.70
C ALA A 358 30.97 -85.24 47.05
N MET A 359 31.45 -84.16 46.42
CA MET A 359 32.79 -83.62 46.65
C MET A 359 32.95 -83.06 48.08
N VAL A 360 31.93 -82.39 48.61
CA VAL A 360 31.91 -81.88 50.00
C VAL A 360 31.85 -83.02 51.02
N TRP A 361 31.13 -84.10 50.72
CA TRP A 361 31.10 -85.30 51.56
C TRP A 361 32.46 -86.03 51.57
N PHE A 362 33.12 -86.17 50.41
CA PHE A 362 34.46 -86.75 50.30
C PHE A 362 35.57 -85.88 50.94
N ALA A 363 35.39 -84.57 51.04
CA ALA A 363 36.31 -83.68 51.76
C ALA A 363 36.28 -83.86 53.29
N ARG A 364 35.15 -84.35 53.83
CA ARG A 364 34.94 -84.59 55.28
C ARG A 364 35.40 -85.97 55.76
N HIS A 365 35.75 -86.89 54.85
CA HIS A 365 36.26 -88.23 55.16
C HIS A 365 37.60 -88.53 54.44
N PRO A 366 38.75 -88.04 54.96
CA PRO A 366 40.05 -88.13 54.27
C PRO A 366 40.56 -89.56 54.06
N VAL A 367 40.21 -90.51 54.93
CA VAL A 367 40.64 -91.93 54.80
C VAL A 367 39.93 -92.64 53.64
N MET A 368 38.63 -92.36 53.42
CA MET A 368 37.87 -92.94 52.30
C MET A 368 38.26 -92.32 50.96
N LYS A 369 38.60 -91.02 50.95
CA LYS A 369 39.14 -90.34 49.78
C LYS A 369 40.42 -91.03 49.29
N GLN A 370 41.32 -91.40 50.20
CA GLN A 370 42.56 -92.06 49.81
C GLN A 370 42.32 -93.46 49.26
N ARG A 371 41.46 -94.27 49.90
CA ARG A 371 41.07 -95.60 49.40
C ARG A 371 40.39 -95.55 48.03
N LEU A 372 39.55 -94.55 47.77
CA LEU A 372 38.91 -94.37 46.47
C LEU A 372 39.92 -93.94 45.40
N ILE A 373 40.89 -93.09 45.74
CA ILE A 373 41.98 -92.73 44.82
C ILE A 373 42.85 -93.95 44.51
N ASP A 374 43.17 -94.77 45.50
CA ASP A 374 43.97 -95.99 45.30
C ASP A 374 43.21 -97.03 44.46
N LEU A 375 41.90 -97.17 44.69
CA LEU A 375 41.03 -98.03 43.87
C LEU A 375 40.89 -97.49 42.44
N LEU A 376 40.74 -96.18 42.25
CA LEU A 376 40.67 -95.55 40.92
C LEU A 376 42.02 -95.59 40.17
N LYS A 377 43.15 -95.61 40.89
CA LYS A 377 44.48 -95.85 40.30
C LYS A 377 44.64 -97.32 39.91
N ALA A 378 44.19 -98.27 40.74
CA ALA A 378 44.23 -99.70 40.45
C ALA A 378 43.40 -100.09 39.21
N ILE A 379 42.29 -99.38 38.97
CA ILE A 379 41.41 -99.61 37.80
C ILE A 379 41.78 -98.68 36.61
N GLY A 380 42.88 -97.93 36.69
CA GLY A 380 43.39 -97.09 35.59
C GLY A 380 42.54 -95.87 35.21
N LEU A 381 41.47 -95.57 35.94
CA LEU A 381 40.47 -94.52 35.65
C LEU A 381 40.79 -93.16 36.29
N TYR A 382 41.86 -93.07 37.07
CA TYR A 382 42.24 -91.84 37.77
C TYR A 382 42.62 -90.69 36.81
N ALA A 383 43.33 -90.98 35.72
CA ALA A 383 43.82 -89.96 34.79
C ALA A 383 42.68 -89.31 33.96
N THR A 384 41.71 -90.11 33.52
CA THR A 384 40.58 -89.65 32.72
C THR A 384 39.63 -88.77 33.52
N LEU A 385 39.31 -89.15 34.76
CA LEU A 385 38.48 -88.36 35.68
C LEU A 385 39.12 -87.04 36.11
N LYS A 386 40.45 -87.02 36.34
CA LYS A 386 41.18 -85.79 36.66
C LYS A 386 41.13 -84.76 35.52
N SER A 387 41.22 -85.22 34.27
CA SER A 387 41.13 -84.35 33.09
C SER A 387 39.73 -83.75 32.88
N LEU A 388 38.68 -84.50 33.24
CA LEU A 388 37.29 -84.08 33.11
C LEU A 388 36.93 -82.99 34.15
N ALA A 389 37.42 -83.14 35.38
CA ALA A 389 37.22 -82.17 36.46
C ALA A 389 37.86 -80.80 36.15
N PHE A 390 39.05 -80.79 35.54
CA PHE A 390 39.75 -79.54 35.18
C PHE A 390 39.01 -78.75 34.07
N ARG A 391 38.39 -79.44 33.09
CA ARG A 391 37.63 -78.79 32.00
C ARG A 391 36.30 -78.19 32.45
N LEU A 392 35.72 -78.69 33.54
CA LEU A 392 34.47 -78.18 34.09
C LEU A 392 34.64 -76.89 34.91
N MET A 393 35.84 -76.60 35.41
CA MET A 393 36.11 -75.39 36.21
C MET A 393 36.51 -74.16 35.38
N ALA A 394 36.79 -74.29 34.08
CA ALA A 394 37.29 -73.19 33.23
C ALA A 394 36.19 -72.39 32.47
N ALA A 395 34.90 -72.70 32.68
CA ALA A 395 33.81 -72.28 31.78
C ALA A 395 32.98 -71.05 32.23
N ASP A 396 33.36 -70.32 33.27
CA ASP A 396 32.50 -69.33 33.94
C ASP A 396 32.95 -67.85 33.81
N GLY A 397 33.59 -67.46 32.70
CA GLY A 397 34.03 -66.07 32.47
C GLY A 397 33.67 -65.49 31.09
N ARG A 398 32.81 -64.45 31.05
CA ARG A 398 32.67 -63.30 30.09
C ARG A 398 31.26 -62.67 30.24
N GLN A 399 31.06 -61.44 30.75
CA GLN A 399 31.14 -60.09 30.14
C GLN A 399 30.39 -59.90 28.79
N THR A 400 29.49 -58.90 28.69
CA THR A 400 29.55 -57.76 27.73
C THR A 400 28.38 -56.75 27.87
N THR A 401 28.77 -55.48 27.78
CA THR A 401 28.06 -54.19 27.67
C THR A 401 27.47 -53.91 26.29
N HIS A 402 26.40 -53.11 26.19
CA HIS A 402 26.11 -52.31 24.97
C HIS A 402 25.56 -50.91 25.31
N SER A 403 26.20 -49.90 24.72
CA SER A 403 25.78 -48.49 24.67
C SER A 403 25.00 -48.23 23.37
N MET A 404 23.97 -47.39 23.41
CA MET A 404 23.30 -46.87 22.20
C MET A 404 23.41 -45.34 22.16
N THR A 405 23.96 -44.86 21.05
CA THR A 405 24.03 -43.45 20.60
C THR A 405 22.70 -42.98 20.03
N VAL A 406 22.31 -41.74 20.34
CA VAL A 406 21.13 -41.03 19.81
C VAL A 406 21.53 -40.22 18.56
N PRO A 407 20.72 -40.16 17.48
CA PRO A 407 21.01 -39.31 16.31
C PRO A 407 20.64 -37.84 16.54
N GLU A 408 21.54 -36.92 16.19
CA GLU A 408 21.28 -35.49 16.03
C GLU A 408 20.55 -35.21 14.72
N ASN A 409 19.38 -34.57 14.79
CA ASN A 409 18.89 -33.71 13.71
C ASN A 409 17.81 -32.77 14.27
N ILE A 410 18.20 -31.51 14.53
CA ILE A 410 17.32 -30.43 15.01
C ILE A 410 17.06 -29.47 13.85
N TYR A 411 15.76 -29.22 13.62
CA TYR A 411 15.11 -28.10 12.94
C TYR A 411 15.99 -26.97 12.37
N ASN A 412 16.00 -26.83 11.04
CA ASN A 412 16.61 -25.70 10.35
C ASN A 412 15.58 -24.57 10.15
N ALA A 413 15.60 -23.58 11.04
CA ALA A 413 14.61 -22.49 11.15
C ALA A 413 14.62 -21.48 9.98
N SER A 414 15.58 -21.56 9.06
CA SER A 414 15.72 -20.63 7.93
C SER A 414 14.69 -20.81 6.81
N THR A 415 13.93 -21.91 6.83
CA THR A 415 13.06 -22.33 5.71
C THR A 415 11.67 -21.66 5.76
N TYR A 416 11.26 -21.13 6.91
CA TYR A 416 9.89 -20.62 7.13
C TYR A 416 9.81 -19.10 7.38
N LEU A 417 10.91 -18.36 7.16
CA LEU A 417 10.98 -16.93 7.46
C LEU A 417 10.77 -16.07 6.21
N THR A 418 9.94 -15.03 6.35
CA THR A 418 9.76 -13.97 5.35
C THR A 418 11.10 -13.24 5.07
N PRO A 419 11.26 -12.52 3.95
CA PRO A 419 12.51 -11.82 3.64
C PRO A 419 12.99 -10.89 4.76
N ARG A 420 12.06 -10.16 5.40
CA ARG A 420 12.34 -9.31 6.57
C ARG A 420 12.69 -10.13 7.83
N GLY A 421 12.07 -11.30 8.01
CA GLY A 421 12.39 -12.22 9.11
C GLY A 421 13.78 -12.84 8.98
N ARG A 422 14.24 -13.12 7.76
CA ARG A 422 15.62 -13.59 7.49
C ARG A 422 16.65 -12.51 7.79
N GLU A 423 16.35 -11.26 7.45
CA GLU A 423 17.24 -10.12 7.76
C GLU A 423 17.40 -9.93 9.27
N ILE A 424 16.29 -10.01 10.03
CA ILE A 424 16.31 -9.90 11.49
C ILE A 424 17.07 -11.08 12.12
N TYR A 425 16.87 -12.30 11.62
CA TYR A 425 17.57 -13.49 12.12
C TYR A 425 19.08 -13.40 11.86
N ARG A 426 19.49 -12.94 10.67
CA ARG A 426 20.90 -12.69 10.32
C ARG A 426 21.54 -11.65 11.24
N LEU A 427 20.84 -10.54 11.51
CA LEU A 427 21.32 -9.48 12.40
C LEU A 427 21.41 -9.93 13.88
N LEU A 428 20.55 -10.86 14.30
CA LEU A 428 20.59 -11.47 15.63
C LEU A 428 21.75 -12.45 15.76
N ASP A 429 21.98 -13.29 14.74
CA ASP A 429 23.07 -14.26 14.72
C ASP A 429 24.43 -13.55 14.70
N GLU A 430 24.59 -12.52 13.85
CA GLU A 430 25.79 -11.67 13.82
C GLU A 430 26.08 -11.05 15.19
N LYS A 431 25.05 -10.54 15.89
CA LYS A 431 25.19 -9.98 17.25
C LYS A 431 25.59 -11.02 18.30
N ILE A 432 25.09 -12.24 18.20
CA ILE A 432 25.41 -13.33 19.12
C ILE A 432 26.86 -13.78 18.92
N THR A 433 27.33 -13.88 17.67
CA THR A 433 28.75 -14.16 17.38
C THR A 433 29.69 -13.05 17.86
N THR A 434 29.35 -11.76 17.65
CA THR A 434 30.20 -10.66 18.14
C THR A 434 30.29 -10.58 19.67
N ARG A 435 29.26 -11.06 20.39
CA ARG A 435 29.24 -11.05 21.86
C ARG A 435 30.07 -12.18 22.47
N SER A 436 30.31 -13.26 21.71
CA SER A 436 31.19 -14.39 22.10
C SER A 436 32.68 -14.04 22.02
N ASP A 437 33.07 -13.10 21.17
CA ASP A 437 34.48 -12.72 20.99
C ASP A 437 34.94 -11.66 22.01
N ASP A 438 34.04 -10.80 22.48
CA ASP A 438 34.33 -9.80 23.53
C ASP A 438 34.41 -10.39 24.96
N GLU A 439 33.86 -11.58 25.21
CA GLU A 439 33.95 -12.28 26.52
C GLU A 439 35.21 -13.16 26.66
N LYS A 440 36.07 -13.25 25.63
CA LYS A 440 37.36 -13.96 25.69
C LYS A 440 38.58 -13.06 25.87
N VAL A 441 38.39 -11.75 25.95
CA VAL A 441 39.43 -10.79 26.30
C VAL A 441 38.99 -9.95 27.50
N LYS A 442 38.91 -10.58 28.67
CA LYS A 442 38.99 -9.91 29.97
C LYS A 442 39.45 -10.86 31.06
#